data_AF-A0A1N7CNP8-F1
#
_entry.id   AF-A0A1N7CNP8-F1
#
_cell.length_a   1.000
_cell.length_b   1.000
_cell.length_c   1.000
_cell.angle_alpha   90.00
_cell.angle_beta   90.00
_cell.angle_gamma   90.00
#
_symmetry.space_group_name_H-M   'P 1'
#
loop_
_entity.id
_entity.type
_entity.pdbx_description
1 polymer ?
#
loop_
_entity_poly.entity_id
_entity_poly.type
_entity_poly.pdbx_seq_one_letter_code
_entity_poly.pdbx_strand_id
1 'polypeptide(L)' 'MDDPELKKELDEVDAQIERMRRETAQLREEIGQSWNAPTDMAEKATLLTNVEQQEALIDDLQIRREQILRRMKG' A
#
# COMPACT_ATOMS: atom_id res chain seq x y z
N MET A 1 12.26 11.59 22.08
CA MET A 1 11.21 12.14 22.98
C MET A 1 9.95 11.26 22.89
N ASP A 2 9.20 11.03 23.97
CA ASP A 2 7.85 10.45 23.88
C ASP A 2 6.89 11.53 23.36
N ASP A 3 6.81 11.64 22.03
CA ASP A 3 5.92 12.57 21.35
C ASP A 3 4.60 11.83 21.01
N PRO A 4 3.50 12.11 21.73
CA PRO A 4 2.23 11.43 21.51
C PRO A 4 1.61 11.76 20.14
N GLU A 5 1.95 12.89 19.53
CA GLU A 5 1.49 13.24 18.19
C GLU A 5 2.22 12.40 17.14
N LEU A 6 3.54 12.26 17.25
CA LEU A 6 4.31 11.36 16.35
C LEU A 6 3.90 9.90 16.50
N LYS A 7 3.58 9.46 17.72
CA LYS A 7 3.06 8.09 17.93
C LYS A 7 1.71 7.89 17.25
N LYS A 8 0.79 8.85 17.37
CA LYS A 8 -0.51 8.79 16.69
C LYS A 8 -0.34 8.80 15.17
N GLU A 9 0.52 9.66 14.64
CA GLU A 9 0.81 9.70 13.20
C GLU A 9 1.40 8.36 12.71
N LEU A 10 2.30 7.76 13.49
CA LEU A 10 2.87 6.44 13.18
C LEU A 10 1.79 5.35 13.14
N ASP A 11 0.91 5.31 14.15
CA ASP A 11 -0.19 4.33 14.22
C ASP A 11 -1.16 4.49 13.04
N GLU A 12 -1.45 5.73 12.62
CA GLU A 12 -2.29 6.02 11.45
C GLU A 12 -1.65 5.55 10.14
N VAL A 13 -0.35 5.82 9.95
CA VAL A 13 0.40 5.39 8.76
C VAL A 13 0.50 3.86 8.72
N ASP A 14 0.80 3.21 9.84
CA ASP A 14 0.86 1.75 9.93
C ASP A 14 -0.50 1.11 9.59
N ALA A 15 -1.60 1.67 10.12
CA ALA A 15 -2.95 1.21 9.79
C ALA A 15 -3.30 1.40 8.30
N GLN A 16 -2.83 2.49 7.68
CA GLN A 16 -3.04 2.75 6.26
C GLN A 16 -2.27 1.76 5.38
N ILE A 17 -0.98 1.53 5.67
CA ILE A 17 -0.13 0.54 4.97
C ILE A 17 -0.77 -0.85 5.04
N GLU A 18 -1.17 -1.28 6.23
CA GLU A 18 -1.74 -2.62 6.41
C GLU A 18 -3.07 -2.80 5.69
N ARG A 19 -3.90 -1.76 5.62
CA ARG A 19 -5.14 -1.78 4.81
C ARG A 19 -4.82 -1.90 3.33
N MET A 20 -3.95 -1.03 2.81
CA MET A 20 -3.61 -1.02 1.38
C MET A 20 -2.96 -2.33 0.94
N ARG A 21 -2.06 -2.90 1.76
CA ARG A 21 -1.46 -4.21 1.47
C ARG A 21 -2.49 -5.32 1.32
N ARG A 22 -3.52 -5.35 2.17
CA ARG A 22 -4.60 -6.34 2.06
C ARG A 22 -5.41 -6.14 0.78
N GLU A 23 -5.76 -4.90 0.47
CA GLU A 23 -6.52 -4.56 -0.75
C GLU A 23 -5.73 -4.91 -2.02
N THR A 24 -4.44 -4.55 -2.08
CA THR A 24 -3.54 -4.87 -3.21
C THR A 24 -3.33 -6.38 -3.36
N ALA A 25 -3.17 -7.12 -2.25
CA ALA A 25 -3.04 -8.57 -2.29
C ALA A 25 -4.31 -9.24 -2.82
N GLN A 26 -5.49 -8.77 -2.38
CA GLN A 26 -6.77 -9.25 -2.89
C GLN A 26 -6.91 -8.96 -4.39
N LEU A 27 -6.57 -7.75 -4.84
CA LEU A 27 -6.62 -7.39 -6.26
C LEU A 27 -5.68 -8.25 -7.11
N ARG A 28 -4.46 -8.53 -6.62
CA ARG A 28 -3.52 -9.45 -7.29
C ARG A 28 -4.09 -10.86 -7.41
N GLU A 29 -4.75 -11.36 -6.37
CA GLU A 29 -5.39 -12.67 -6.38
C GLU A 29 -6.54 -12.71 -7.41
N GLU A 30 -7.41 -11.70 -7.42
CA GLU A 30 -8.52 -11.59 -8.37
C GLU A 30 -8.03 -11.54 -9.82
N ILE A 31 -6.96 -10.78 -10.10
CA ILE A 31 -6.30 -10.74 -11.42
C ILE A 31 -5.75 -12.12 -11.79
N GLY A 32 -5.10 -12.81 -10.85
CA GLY A 32 -4.54 -14.14 -11.08
C GLY A 32 -5.61 -15.19 -11.39
N GLN A 33 -6.72 -15.19 -10.65
CA GLN A 33 -7.85 -16.10 -10.85
C GLN A 33 -8.57 -15.86 -12.19
N SER A 34 -8.64 -14.59 -12.62
CA SER A 34 -9.29 -14.20 -13.88
C SER A 34 -8.34 -14.09 -15.08
N TRP A 35 -7.05 -14.42 -14.93
CA TRP A 35 -6.05 -14.19 -15.97
C TRP A 35 -6.35 -14.90 -17.30
N ASN A 36 -6.93 -16.09 -17.24
CA ASN A 36 -7.31 -16.88 -18.42
C ASN A 36 -8.76 -16.65 -18.87
N ALA A 37 -9.51 -15.78 -18.18
CA ALA A 37 -10.86 -15.42 -18.61
C ALA A 37 -10.81 -14.68 -19.96
N PRO A 38 -11.90 -14.74 -20.76
CA PRO A 38 -12.04 -14.02 -22.03
C PRO A 38 -12.29 -12.51 -21.78
N THR A 39 -11.42 -11.91 -20.98
CA THR A 39 -11.36 -10.48 -20.64
C THR A 39 -10.36 -9.82 -21.60
N ASP A 40 -10.64 -8.58 -22.02
CA ASP A 40 -9.76 -7.82 -22.92
C ASP A 40 -8.38 -7.60 -22.28
N MET A 41 -7.34 -7.69 -23.08
CA MET A 41 -5.96 -7.37 -22.70
C MET A 41 -5.84 -5.92 -22.18
N ALA A 42 -6.64 -4.99 -22.71
CA ALA A 42 -6.66 -3.60 -22.24
C ALA A 42 -7.15 -3.51 -20.78
N GLU A 43 -8.22 -4.24 -20.43
CA GLU A 43 -8.73 -4.29 -19.06
C GLU A 43 -7.72 -4.93 -18.10
N LYS A 44 -7.06 -6.01 -18.52
CA LYS A 44 -5.98 -6.65 -17.73
C LYS A 44 -4.82 -5.70 -17.48
N ALA A 45 -4.40 -4.94 -18.49
CA ALA A 45 -3.35 -3.93 -18.34
C ALA A 45 -3.76 -2.84 -17.34
N THR A 46 -5.00 -2.33 -17.41
CA THR A 46 -5.51 -1.36 -16.42
C THR A 46 -5.49 -1.92 -14.99
N LEU A 47 -5.90 -3.16 -14.79
CA LEU A 47 -5.88 -3.80 -13.46
C LEU A 47 -4.45 -3.93 -12.92
N LEU A 48 -3.50 -4.34 -13.75
CA LEU A 48 -2.09 -4.42 -13.37
C LEU A 48 -1.50 -3.05 -13.04
N THR A 49 -1.78 -2.03 -13.86
CA THR A 49 -1.34 -0.66 -13.58
C THR A 49 -1.92 -0.13 -12.27
N ASN A 50 -3.18 -0.46 -11.93
CA ASN A 50 -3.77 -0.08 -10.65
C ASN A 50 -3.05 -0.74 -9.47
N VAL A 51 -2.67 -2.01 -9.59
CA VAL A 51 -1.85 -2.70 -8.58
C VAL A 51 -0.50 -2.02 -8.41
N GLU A 52 0.21 -1.75 -9.51
CA GLU A 52 1.52 -1.09 -9.50
C GLU A 52 1.45 0.29 -8.84
N GLN A 53 0.38 1.06 -9.10
CA GLN A 53 0.14 2.35 -8.46
C GLN A 53 -0.11 2.22 -6.96
N GLN A 54 -0.88 1.22 -6.52
CA GLN A 54 -1.11 0.98 -5.09
C GLN A 54 0.19 0.59 -4.37
N GLU A 55 1.05 -0.22 -5.00
CA GLU A 55 2.36 -0.59 -4.47
C GLU A 55 3.29 0.62 -4.32
N ALA A 56 3.33 1.50 -5.33
CA ALA A 56 4.09 2.74 -5.25
C ALA A 56 3.62 3.67 -4.11
N LEU A 57 2.31 3.72 -3.84
CA LEU A 57 1.75 4.47 -2.71
C LEU A 57 2.12 3.82 -1.36
N ILE A 58 2.15 2.49 -1.28
CA ILE A 58 2.61 1.77 -0.09
C ILE A 58 4.08 2.11 0.19
N ASP A 59 4.93 2.16 -0.84
CA ASP A 59 6.34 2.52 -0.70
C ASP A 59 6.53 3.95 -0.14
N ASP A 60 5.74 4.92 -0.63
CA ASP A 60 5.76 6.30 -0.11
C ASP A 60 5.35 6.36 1.37
N LEU A 61 4.29 5.63 1.75
CA LEU A 61 3.87 5.54 3.14
C LEU A 61 4.92 4.89 4.03
N GLN A 62 5.66 3.89 3.53
CA GLN A 62 6.79 3.29 4.25
C GLN A 62 7.93 4.28 4.46
N ILE A 63 8.24 5.11 3.46
CA ILE A 63 9.22 6.20 3.60
C ILE A 63 8.77 7.17 4.68
N ARG A 64 7.49 7.58 4.68
CA ARG A 64 6.93 8.45 5.73
C ARG A 64 7.04 7.82 7.11
N ARG A 65 6.69 6.54 7.24
CA ARG A 65 6.83 5.76 8.48
C ARG A 65 8.26 5.80 9.01
N GLU A 66 9.24 5.57 8.16
CA GLU A 66 10.66 5.65 8.55
C GLU A 66 11.07 7.03 9.02
N GLN A 67 10.59 8.09 8.36
CA GLN A 67 10.87 9.47 8.78
C GLN A 67 10.31 9.75 10.17
N ILE A 68 9.09 9.32 10.48
CA ILE A 68 8.48 9.45 11.82
C ILE A 68 9.32 8.71 12.85
N LEU A 69 9.69 7.45 12.58
CA LEU A 69 10.54 6.65 13.47
C LEU A 69 11.91 7.29 13.73
N ARG A 70 12.51 7.94 12.72
CA ARG A 70 13.76 8.70 12.89
C ARG A 70 13.56 9.92 13.80
N ARG A 71 12.45 10.65 13.65
CA ARG A 71 12.12 11.81 14.50
C ARG A 71 11.89 11.39 15.96
N MET A 72 11.24 10.26 16.22
CA MET A 72 11.01 9.76 17.58
C MET A 72 12.29 9.36 18.32
N LYS A 73 13.33 8.93 17.57
CA LYS A 73 14.65 8.56 18.11
C LYS A 73 15.55 9.77 18.37
N GLY A 74 15.23 10.93 17.78
CA GLY A 74 15.87 12.21 18.07
C GLY A 74 15.38 12.80 19.40
#